data_AF-A0A7S4UQK8-F1
#
_entry.id   AF-A0A7S4UQK8-F1
#
_cell.length_a   1.000
_cell.length_b   1.000
_cell.length_c   1.000
_cell.angle_alpha   90.00
_cell.angle_beta   90.00
_cell.angle_gamma   90.00
#
_symmetry.space_group_name_H-M   'P 1'
#
loop_
_entity.id
_entity.type
_entity.pdbx_description
1 polymer ?
#
loop_
_entity_poly.entity_id
_entity_poly.type
_entity_poly.pdbx_seq_one_letter_code
_entity_poly.pdbx_strand_id
1 'polypeptide(L)'
;GPAASGTDAGPTGAVPAHGLAHNLSSLEASAAYRVRVRALTAAGHRDSAWLPFVAAGVPGVMRPPAERAGGPHPAALRLAWTPPAANGGALAGFEVYRDVGAGSSVGGAP
;
A
#
# COMPACT_ATOMS: atom_id res chain seq x y z
N GLY A 1 -15.27 4.79 18.18
CA GLY A 1 -15.86 6.02 17.61
C GLY A 1 -14.76 7.04 17.39
N PRO A 2 -14.90 8.02 16.48
CA PRO A 2 -16.17 8.62 16.04
C PRO A 2 -16.60 8.20 14.62
N ALA A 3 -17.92 8.26 14.42
CA ALA A 3 -18.53 8.32 13.11
C ALA A 3 -18.19 9.67 12.47
N ALA A 4 -17.47 9.65 11.35
CA ALA A 4 -17.42 10.80 10.47
C ALA A 4 -18.77 10.86 9.76
N SER A 5 -19.64 11.74 10.27
CA SER A 5 -20.89 12.16 9.65
C SER A 5 -20.67 12.40 8.15
N GLY A 6 -21.55 11.81 7.34
CA GLY A 6 -21.53 11.90 5.88
C GLY A 6 -21.81 13.31 5.39
N THR A 7 -20.80 14.17 5.47
CA THR A 7 -20.74 15.39 4.68
C THR A 7 -20.04 15.00 3.39
N ASP A 8 -20.75 15.10 2.26
CA ASP A 8 -20.13 14.98 0.94
C ASP A 8 -19.03 16.03 0.89
N ALA A 9 -17.77 15.61 1.01
CA ALA A 9 -16.67 16.51 0.72
C ALA A 9 -16.92 17.03 -0.70
N GLY A 10 -16.84 18.35 -0.89
CA GLY A 10 -17.08 18.97 -2.19
C GLY A 10 -16.25 18.29 -3.29
N PRO A 11 -16.65 18.43 -4.57
CA PRO A 11 -16.03 17.68 -5.67
C PRO A 11 -14.51 17.83 -5.63
N THR A 12 -13.80 16.70 -5.65
CA THR A 12 -12.33 16.60 -5.59
C THR A 12 -11.63 17.13 -6.86
N GLY A 13 -12.41 17.62 -7.83
CA GLY A 13 -11.99 18.23 -9.07
C GLY A 13 -13.15 18.26 -10.08
N ALA A 14 -13.07 19.14 -11.08
CA ALA A 14 -14.03 19.14 -12.20
C ALA A 14 -13.60 18.08 -13.23
N VAL A 15 -14.41 17.04 -13.41
CA VAL A 15 -14.23 16.04 -14.48
C VAL A 15 -15.02 16.52 -15.70
N PRO A 16 -14.42 16.64 -16.91
CA PRO A 16 -15.15 17.07 -18.09
C PRO A 16 -16.24 16.06 -18.46
N ALA A 17 -17.26 16.49 -19.22
CA ALA A 17 -18.42 15.64 -19.53
C ALA A 17 -18.09 14.33 -20.27
N HIS A 18 -16.96 14.30 -21.00
CA HIS A 18 -16.46 13.10 -21.69
C HIS A 18 -15.43 12.31 -20.86
N GLY A 19 -15.10 12.77 -19.65
CA GLY A 19 -14.19 12.09 -18.74
C GLY A 19 -14.89 10.92 -18.07
N LEU A 20 -14.39 9.71 -18.32
CA LEU A 20 -14.93 8.46 -17.75
C LEU A 20 -14.03 7.87 -16.66
N ALA A 21 -13.00 8.61 -16.23
CA ALA A 21 -12.07 8.22 -15.18
C ALA A 21 -11.54 9.46 -14.45
N HIS A 22 -11.20 9.30 -13.17
CA HIS A 22 -10.58 10.33 -12.35
C HIS A 22 -9.73 9.70 -11.26
N ASN A 23 -8.52 10.22 -11.05
CA ASN A 23 -7.64 9.79 -9.97
C ASN A 23 -7.86 10.64 -8.73
N LEU A 24 -8.20 10.00 -7.62
CA LEU A 24 -8.24 10.65 -6.32
C LEU A 24 -6.84 10.70 -5.73
N SER A 25 -6.40 11.88 -5.33
CA SER A 25 -5.12 12.12 -4.67
C SER A 25 -5.33 12.66 -3.25
N SER A 26 -4.24 12.79 -2.49
CA SER A 26 -4.26 13.35 -1.12
C SER A 26 -5.15 12.59 -0.13
N LEU A 27 -5.23 11.27 -0.29
CA LEU A 27 -5.89 10.37 0.65
C LEU A 27 -4.96 10.07 1.83
N GLU A 28 -5.52 9.98 3.02
CA GLU A 28 -4.82 9.54 4.22
C GLU A 28 -4.60 8.02 4.15
N ALA A 29 -3.35 7.60 4.33
CA ALA A 29 -2.95 6.20 4.28
C ALA A 29 -3.69 5.36 5.32
N SER A 30 -4.16 4.17 4.94
CA SER A 30 -4.92 3.24 5.79
C SER A 30 -6.29 3.76 6.28
N ALA A 31 -6.78 4.88 5.75
CA ALA A 31 -8.10 5.41 6.10
C ALA A 31 -9.19 4.84 5.18
N ALA A 32 -10.39 4.66 5.74
CA ALA A 32 -11.57 4.21 5.01
C ALA A 32 -12.31 5.39 4.38
N TYR A 33 -12.69 5.23 3.11
CA TYR A 33 -13.39 6.23 2.31
C TYR A 33 -14.63 5.64 1.65
N ARG A 34 -15.53 6.53 1.21
CA ARG A 34 -16.62 6.22 0.29
C ARG A 34 -16.61 7.26 -0.82
N VAL A 35 -16.75 6.83 -2.06
CA VAL A 35 -16.80 7.71 -3.23
C VAL A 35 -18.03 7.43 -4.06
N ARG A 36 -18.49 8.45 -4.78
CA ARG A 36 -19.58 8.36 -5.75
C ARG A 36 -19.34 9.36 -6.86
N VAL A 37 -19.99 9.15 -7.99
CA VAL A 37 -19.94 10.06 -9.13
C VAL A 37 -21.29 10.75 -9.28
N ARG A 38 -21.29 12.06 -9.50
CA ARG A 38 -22.48 12.86 -9.82
C ARG A 38 -22.45 13.25 -11.30
N ALA A 39 -23.40 12.74 -12.08
CA ALA A 39 -23.61 13.16 -13.45
C ALA A 39 -24.47 14.44 -13.48
N LEU A 40 -24.05 15.44 -14.26
CA LEU A 40 -24.68 16.76 -14.34
C LEU A 40 -25.18 17.03 -15.76
N THR A 41 -26.35 17.65 -15.88
CA THR A 41 -26.92 18.20 -17.12
C THR A 41 -27.56 19.55 -16.81
N ALA A 42 -27.97 20.30 -17.83
CA ALA A 42 -28.71 21.55 -17.64
C ALA A 42 -30.04 21.37 -16.88
N ALA A 43 -30.63 20.16 -16.91
CA ALA A 43 -31.88 19.84 -16.23
C ALA A 43 -31.70 19.38 -14.77
N GLY A 44 -30.46 19.15 -14.32
CA GLY A 44 -30.17 18.65 -12.97
C GLY A 44 -29.09 17.57 -12.92
N HIS A 45 -29.12 16.74 -11.87
CA HIS A 45 -28.09 15.74 -11.62
C HIS A 45 -28.63 14.39 -11.14
N ARG A 46 -27.81 13.35 -11.27
CA ARG A 46 -28.02 12.03 -10.65
C ARG A 46 -26.71 11.53 -10.06
N ASP A 47 -26.82 10.88 -8.90
CA ASP A 47 -25.69 10.28 -8.18
C ASP A 47 -25.61 8.78 -8.44
N SER A 48 -24.40 8.24 -8.56
CA SER A 48 -24.16 6.80 -8.51
C SER A 48 -24.38 6.25 -7.10
N ALA A 49 -24.39 4.92 -6.96
CA ALA A 49 -24.21 4.28 -5.66
C ALA A 49 -22.85 4.65 -5.05
N TRP A 50 -22.76 4.58 -3.73
CA TRP A 50 -21.51 4.75 -2.99
C TRP A 50 -20.62 3.51 -3.12
N LEU A 51 -19.36 3.71 -3.49
CA LEU A 51 -18.30 2.71 -3.50
C LEU A 51 -17.42 2.90 -2.25
N PRO A 52 -17.42 1.96 -1.29
CA PRO A 52 -16.48 1.97 -0.18
C PRO A 52 -15.10 1.46 -0.62
N PHE A 53 -14.02 2.06 -0.10
CA PHE A 53 -12.67 1.53 -0.25
C PHE A 53 -11.77 1.98 0.93
N VAL A 54 -10.60 1.34 1.07
CA VAL A 54 -9.56 1.76 2.03
C VAL A 54 -8.35 2.21 1.24
N ALA A 55 -7.81 3.38 1.55
CA ALA A 55 -6.61 3.88 0.89
C ALA A 55 -5.39 3.04 1.30
N ALA A 56 -4.58 2.63 0.32
CA ALA A 56 -3.38 1.84 0.58
C ALA A 56 -2.40 2.62 1.48
N GLY A 57 -1.95 1.97 2.55
CA GLY A 57 -0.93 2.48 3.45
C GLY A 57 0.40 1.75 3.32
N VAL A 58 1.38 2.19 4.11
CA VAL A 58 2.65 1.48 4.26
C VAL A 58 2.37 0.09 4.82
N PRO A 59 2.93 -0.99 4.26
CA PRO A 59 2.80 -2.33 4.82
C PRO A 59 3.20 -2.36 6.30
N GLY A 60 2.56 -3.24 7.07
CA GLY A 60 2.86 -3.42 8.48
C GLY A 60 4.33 -3.82 8.73
N VAL A 61 4.78 -3.63 9.97
CA VAL A 61 6.11 -4.06 10.40
C VAL A 61 6.25 -5.58 10.21
N MET A 62 7.38 -5.99 9.63
CA MET A 62 7.73 -7.40 9.46
C MET A 62 8.65 -7.89 10.58
N ARG A 63 8.51 -9.17 10.91
CA ARG A 63 9.53 -9.88 11.69
C ARG A 63 10.75 -10.16 10.80
N PRO A 64 11.94 -10.35 11.38
CA PRO A 64 13.10 -10.82 10.62
C PRO A 64 12.78 -12.11 9.84
N PRO A 65 13.36 -12.29 8.64
CA PRO A 65 13.22 -13.54 7.91
C PRO A 65 13.90 -14.68 8.69
N ALA A 66 13.35 -15.88 8.56
CA ALA A 66 13.94 -17.10 9.08
C ALA A 66 14.74 -17.82 7.99
N GLU A 67 15.86 -18.43 8.38
CA GLU A 67 16.53 -19.41 7.54
C GLU A 67 15.70 -20.69 7.46
N ARG A 68 15.60 -21.24 6.25
CA ARG A 68 15.07 -22.59 6.03
C ARG A 68 16.20 -23.52 5.64
N ALA A 69 16.23 -24.70 6.27
CA ALA A 69 17.14 -25.78 5.92
C ALA A 69 16.99 -26.19 4.44
N GLY A 70 18.07 -26.66 3.82
CA GLY A 70 18.08 -27.10 2.43
C GLY A 70 18.31 -25.96 1.43
N GLY A 71 19.29 -25.11 1.70
CA GLY A 71 19.88 -24.25 0.66
C GLY A 71 20.34 -25.11 -0.53
N PRO A 72 20.27 -24.59 -1.77
CA PRO A 72 20.60 -25.40 -2.95
C PRO A 72 22.08 -25.82 -3.02
N HIS A 73 22.97 -25.13 -2.29
CA HIS A 73 24.39 -25.47 -2.13
C HIS A 73 25.01 -24.70 -0.94
N PRO A 74 26.26 -24.98 -0.52
CA PRO A 74 26.88 -24.38 0.68
C PRO A 74 27.07 -22.85 0.69
N ALA A 75 26.98 -22.21 -0.47
CA ALA A 75 27.10 -20.75 -0.63
C ALA A 75 25.73 -20.11 -0.99
N ALA A 76 24.63 -20.77 -0.60
CA ALA A 76 23.29 -20.28 -0.79
C ALA A 76 22.47 -20.43 0.50
N LEU A 77 21.67 -19.40 0.78
CA LEU A 77 20.76 -19.33 1.91
C LEU A 77 19.33 -19.35 1.40
N ARG A 78 18.47 -20.20 1.98
CA ARG A 78 17.03 -20.18 1.72
C ARG A 78 16.35 -19.39 2.83
N LEU A 79 15.70 -18.29 2.46
CA LEU A 79 14.95 -17.46 3.40
C LEU A 79 13.45 -17.74 3.33
N ALA A 80 12.78 -17.56 4.45
CA ALA A 80 11.32 -17.52 4.52
C ALA A 80 10.87 -16.41 5.49
N TRP A 81 9.72 -15.82 5.21
CA TRP A 81 9.11 -14.80 6.07
C TRP A 81 7.60 -14.89 6.00
N THR A 82 6.93 -14.25 6.95
CA THR A 82 5.48 -14.07 6.94
C THR A 82 5.16 -12.71 6.33
N PRO A 83 4.25 -12.61 5.34
CA PRO A 83 3.82 -11.33 4.79
C PRO A 83 3.27 -10.39 5.88
N PRO A 84 3.57 -9.09 5.83
CA PRO A 84 2.96 -8.12 6.74
C PRO A 84 1.51 -7.84 6.35
N ALA A 85 0.81 -7.10 7.21
CA ALA A 85 -0.48 -6.51 6.83
C ALA A 85 -0.29 -5.54 5.65
N ALA A 86 -1.15 -5.63 4.63
CA ALA A 86 -1.07 -4.77 3.45
C ALA A 86 -1.76 -3.40 3.63
N ASN A 87 -2.37 -3.16 4.80
CA ASN A 87 -2.93 -1.87 5.23
C ASN A 87 -3.78 -1.17 4.14
N GLY A 88 -4.79 -1.87 3.62
CA GLY A 88 -5.72 -1.33 2.61
C GLY A 88 -5.25 -1.47 1.16
N GLY A 89 -4.01 -1.89 0.92
CA GLY A 89 -3.49 -2.19 -0.41
C GLY A 89 -3.24 -3.68 -0.66
N ALA A 90 -2.59 -3.98 -1.79
CA ALA A 90 -1.96 -5.26 -2.07
C ALA A 90 -0.43 -5.08 -1.98
N LEU A 91 0.29 -6.11 -1.52
CA LEU A 91 1.75 -6.08 -1.51
C LEU A 91 2.27 -6.14 -2.96
N ALA A 92 3.09 -5.17 -3.34
CA ALA A 92 3.69 -5.12 -4.68
C ALA A 92 4.88 -6.09 -4.83
N GLY A 93 5.58 -6.41 -3.74
CA GLY A 93 6.74 -7.29 -3.74
C GLY A 93 7.53 -7.21 -2.44
N PHE A 94 8.68 -7.89 -2.42
CA PHE A 94 9.65 -7.84 -1.33
C PHE A 94 11.04 -7.59 -1.92
N GLU A 95 11.80 -6.69 -1.29
CA GLU A 95 13.19 -6.45 -1.62
C GLU A 95 14.08 -7.12 -0.55
N VAL A 96 15.10 -7.86 -0.98
CA VAL A 96 16.02 -8.56 -0.07
C VAL A 96 17.37 -7.88 -0.10
N TYR A 97 17.79 -7.37 1.05
CA TYR A 97 19.07 -6.70 1.23
C TYR A 97 20.05 -7.65 1.92
N ARG A 98 21.33 -7.58 1.53
CA ARG A 98 22.44 -8.27 2.21
C ARG A 98 23.51 -7.26 2.56
N ASP A 99 24.06 -7.36 3.77
CA ASP A 99 25.28 -6.66 4.13
C ASP A 99 26.48 -7.59 3.88
N VAL A 100 27.56 -7.06 3.31
CA VAL A 100 28.82 -7.78 3.17
C VAL A 100 29.66 -7.29 4.33
N GLY A 101 29.81 -8.13 5.35
CA GLY A 101 30.43 -7.75 6.62
C GLY A 101 31.70 -6.92 6.42
N ALA A 102 31.78 -5.78 7.12
CA ALA A 102 33.03 -5.09 7.35
C ALA A 102 34.07 -6.15 7.75
N GLY A 103 35.06 -6.36 6.87
CA GLY A 103 36.07 -7.39 7.06
C GLY A 103 36.62 -7.28 8.47
N SER A 104 36.32 -8.27 9.31
CA SER A 104 37.03 -8.42 10.57
C SER A 104 38.48 -8.67 10.17
N SER A 105 39.32 -7.65 10.26
CA SER A 105 40.76 -7.79 10.21
C SER A 105 41.17 -8.61 11.44
N VAL A 106 41.09 -9.93 11.32
CA VAL A 106 41.86 -10.85 12.14
C VAL A 106 43.10 -11.21 11.31
N GLY A 107 44.03 -10.26 11.23
CA GLY A 107 45.46 -10.57 11.21
C GLY A 107 45.96 -10.10 12.56
N GLY A 108 46.27 -10.95 13.52
CA GLY A 108 47.28 -11.99 13.38
C GLY A 108 48.65 -11.31 13.44
N ALA A 109 49.04 -10.84 14.63
CA ALA A 109 50.43 -10.45 14.88
C ALA A 109 51.33 -11.71 14.83
N PRO A 110 52.56 -11.62 14.30
CA PRO A 110 53.62 -12.55 14.69
C PRO A 110 54.05 -12.32 16.15
#